data_AF-A0A962G6Z1-F1
#
_entry.id   AF-A0A962G6Z1-F1
#
_cell.length_a   1.000
_cell.length_b   1.000
_cell.length_c   1.000
_cell.angle_alpha   90.00
_cell.angle_beta   90.00
_cell.angle_gamma   90.00
#
_symmetry.space_group_name_H-M   'P 1'
#
loop_
_entity.id
_entity.type
_entity.pdbx_description
1 polymer ?
#
loop_
_entity_poly.entity_id
_entity_poly.type
_entity_poly.pdbx_seq_one_letter_code
_entity_poly.pdbx_strand_id
1 'polypeptide(L)' 'RLLDGSYEVNEIWFDNVRVPVANRVGDENAGWTYAKYLLGHERTNIAGIGASQRELRRLKQMAAGIERDGRPLLEDAVFA' A
#
# COMPACT_ATOMS: atom_id res chain seq x y z
N ARG A 1 3.86 15.85 -15.15
CA ARG A 1 4.73 16.16 -13.98
C ARG A 1 3.83 16.31 -12.77
N LEU A 2 4.08 15.54 -11.71
CA LEU A 2 3.32 15.61 -10.47
C LEU A 2 3.73 16.86 -9.66
N LEU A 3 3.02 17.13 -8.55
CA LEU A 3 3.25 18.30 -7.68
C LEU A 3 4.67 18.36 -7.11
N ASP A 4 5.32 17.20 -6.94
CA ASP A 4 6.69 17.04 -6.45
C ASP A 4 7.76 17.21 -7.56
N GLY A 5 7.36 17.38 -8.81
CA GLY A 5 8.29 17.48 -9.94
C GLY A 5 8.59 16.17 -10.66
N SER A 6 8.07 15.02 -10.21
CA SER A 6 8.31 13.70 -10.80
C SER A 6 7.45 13.39 -12.04
N TYR A 7 7.76 12.29 -12.74
CA TYR A 7 7.13 11.85 -14.00
C TYR A 7 6.53 10.44 -13.91
N GLU A 8 5.79 10.17 -12.83
CA GLU A 8 5.26 8.82 -12.57
C GLU A 8 3.93 8.53 -13.29
N VAL A 9 3.14 9.57 -13.56
CA VAL A 9 1.84 9.43 -14.25
C VAL A 9 1.96 9.97 -15.67
N ASN A 10 1.60 9.12 -16.64
CA ASN A 10 1.69 9.39 -18.07
C ASN A 10 0.42 8.89 -18.77
N GLU A 11 0.10 9.50 -19.90
CA GLU A 11 -0.91 8.97 -20.82
C GLU A 11 -0.24 8.13 -21.90
N ILE A 12 -0.80 6.97 -22.21
CA ILE A 12 -0.25 6.03 -23.19
C ILE A 12 -1.31 5.77 -24.25
N TRP A 13 -0.93 5.96 -25.51
CA TRP A 13 -1.79 5.80 -26.68
C TRP A 13 -1.41 4.53 -27.44
N PHE A 14 -2.41 3.70 -27.75
CA PHE A 14 -2.26 2.55 -28.64
C PHE A 14 -2.95 2.87 -29.97
N ASP A 15 -2.17 3.31 -30.96
CA ASP A 15 -2.67 3.58 -32.32
C ASP A 15 -2.13 2.53 -33.30
N ASN A 16 -3.03 1.73 -33.88
CA ASN A 16 -2.73 0.70 -34.88
C ASN A 16 -1.58 -0.27 -34.48
N VAL A 17 -1.42 -0.53 -33.18
CA VAL A 17 -0.37 -1.40 -32.64
C VAL A 17 -0.66 -2.86 -33.00
N ARG A 18 0.29 -3.53 -33.66
CA ARG A 18 0.22 -4.98 -33.93
C ARG A 18 0.89 -5.76 -32.81
N VAL A 19 0.13 -6.61 -32.14
CA VAL A 19 0.63 -7.44 -31.03
C VAL A 19 0.65 -8.92 -31.47
N PRO A 20 1.81 -9.61 -31.43
CA PRO A 20 1.88 -11.04 -31.68
C PRO A 20 1.03 -11.83 -30.68
N VAL A 21 0.34 -12.88 -31.14
CA VAL A 21 -0.49 -13.75 -30.27
C VAL A 21 0.35 -14.39 -29.15
N ALA A 22 1.63 -14.66 -29.40
CA ALA A 22 2.57 -15.18 -28.40
C ALA A 22 2.77 -14.24 -27.19
N ASN A 23 2.43 -12.95 -27.31
CA ASN A 23 2.49 -11.99 -26.21
C ASN A 23 1.18 -11.91 -25.41
N ARG A 24 0.16 -12.73 -25.73
CA ARG A 24 -1.07 -12.78 -24.93
C ARG A 24 -0.73 -13.25 -23.52
N VAL A 25 -1.11 -12.45 -22.54
CA VAL A 25 -0.96 -12.80 -21.12
C VAL A 25 -2.11 -13.72 -20.72
N GLY A 26 -1.80 -14.99 -20.49
CA GLY A 26 -2.77 -16.01 -20.10
C GLY A 26 -3.75 -16.39 -21.22
N ASP A 27 -4.97 -16.71 -20.80
CA ASP A 27 -6.03 -17.22 -21.66
C ASP A 27 -6.84 -16.09 -22.31
N GLU A 28 -7.37 -16.38 -23.49
CA GLU A 28 -8.25 -15.45 -24.21
C GLU A 28 -9.50 -15.13 -23.38
N ASN A 29 -9.90 -13.86 -23.37
CA ASN A 29 -11.03 -13.33 -22.61
C ASN A 29 -10.93 -13.41 -21.07
N ALA A 30 -9.78 -13.83 -20.51
CA ALA A 30 -9.58 -13.92 -19.07
C ALA A 30 -8.97 -12.67 -18.39
N GLY A 31 -8.76 -11.59 -19.15
CA GLY A 31 -8.06 -10.38 -18.67
C GLY A 31 -8.61 -9.78 -17.37
N TRP A 32 -9.93 -9.76 -17.18
CA TRP A 32 -10.55 -9.24 -15.96
C TRP A 32 -10.24 -10.07 -14.71
N THR A 33 -10.13 -11.40 -14.88
CA THR A 33 -9.76 -12.31 -13.79
C THR A 33 -8.34 -12.02 -13.32
N TYR A 34 -7.40 -11.86 -14.26
CA TYR A 34 -6.01 -11.53 -13.94
C TYR A 34 -5.88 -10.14 -13.32
N ALA A 35 -6.57 -9.13 -13.86
CA ALA A 35 -6.57 -7.78 -13.32
C ALA A 35 -7.08 -7.74 -11.87
N LYS A 36 -8.20 -8.41 -11.57
CA LYS A 36 -8.73 -8.48 -10.19
C LYS A 36 -7.77 -9.17 -9.22
N TYR A 37 -7.11 -10.24 -9.67
CA TYR A 37 -6.12 -10.94 -8.85
C TYR A 37 -4.96 -10.01 -8.49
N LEU A 38 -4.38 -9.31 -9.47
CA LEU A 38 -3.30 -8.35 -9.27
C LEU A 38 -3.71 -7.21 -8.34
N LEU A 39 -4.89 -6.60 -8.58
CA LEU A 39 -5.43 -5.53 -7.72
C LEU A 39 -5.65 -5.98 -6.28
N GLY A 40 -6.06 -7.24 -6.06
CA GLY A 40 -6.20 -7.82 -4.73
C GLY A 40 -4.86 -7.86 -3.99
N HIS A 41 -3.78 -8.26 -4.67
CA HIS A 41 -2.44 -8.34 -4.10
C HIS A 41 -1.85 -6.95 -3.82
N GLU A 42 -1.98 -6.01 -4.76
CA GLU A 42 -1.53 -4.63 -4.61
C GLU A 42 -2.19 -3.94 -3.41
N ARG A 43 -3.49 -4.17 -3.18
CA ARG A 43 -4.23 -3.59 -2.05
C ARG A 43 -3.62 -3.95 -0.70
N THR A 44 -3.20 -5.20 -0.52
CA THR A 44 -2.56 -5.63 0.74
C THR A 44 -1.23 -4.92 0.96
N ASN A 45 -0.46 -4.71 -0.12
CA ASN A 45 0.81 -3.99 -0.04
C ASN A 45 0.59 -2.50 0.30
N ILE A 46 -0.34 -1.83 -0.40
CA ILE A 46 -0.64 -0.41 -0.20
C ILE A 46 -1.21 -0.14 1.20
N ALA A 47 -1.99 -1.07 1.77
CA ALA A 47 -2.55 -0.92 3.10
C ALA A 47 -1.50 -0.76 4.21
N GLY A 48 -0.23 -1.09 3.96
CA GLY A 48 0.87 -0.80 4.88
C GLY A 48 0.77 -1.51 6.22
N ILE A 49 0.01 -2.61 6.32
CA ILE A 49 -0.36 -3.27 7.59
C ILE A 49 0.88 -3.60 8.43
N GLY A 50 1.93 -4.14 7.80
CA GLY A 50 3.18 -4.46 8.50
C GLY A 50 3.89 -3.23 9.08
N ALA A 51 3.91 -2.12 8.34
CA ALA A 51 4.46 -0.85 8.82
C ALA A 51 3.62 -0.28 9.96
N SER A 52 2.30 -0.20 9.81
CA SER A 52 1.39 0.28 10.84
C SER A 52 1.50 -0.53 12.14
N GLN A 53 1.60 -1.85 12.04
CA GLN A 53 1.80 -2.73 13.19
C GLN A 53 3.16 -2.51 13.87
N ARG A 54 4.22 -2.27 13.09
CA ARG A 54 5.55 -1.95 13.63
C ARG A 54 5.53 -0.61 14.36
N GLU A 55 4.96 0.43 13.75
CA GLU A 55 4.88 1.76 14.37
C GLU A 55 4.00 1.74 15.63
N LEU A 56 2.89 1.00 15.63
CA LEU A 56 2.06 0.83 16.82
C LEU A 56 2.83 0.16 17.96
N ARG A 57 3.61 -0.89 17.68
CA ARG A 57 4.45 -1.53 18.69
C ARG A 57 5.49 -0.57 19.26
N ARG A 58 6.14 0.22 18.39
CA ARG A 58 7.11 1.23 18.78
C ARG A 58 6.48 2.30 19.68
N LEU A 59 5.30 2.79 19.30
CA LEU A 59 4.56 3.79 20.08
C LEU A 59 4.24 3.26 21.49
N LYS A 60 3.73 2.03 21.59
CA LYS A 60 3.44 1.38 22.88
C LYS A 60 4.69 1.24 23.76
N GLN A 61 5.83 0.84 23.17
CA GLN A 61 7.09 0.74 23.89
C GLN A 61 7.55 2.10 24.45
N MET A 62 7.43 3.16 23.66
CA MET A 62 7.77 4.51 24.11
C MET A 62 6.83 4.98 25.23
N ALA A 63 5.52 4.79 25.07
CA ALA A 63 4.52 5.19 26.06
C ALA A 63 4.66 4.45 27.40
N ALA A 64 5.17 3.23 27.39
CA ALA A 64 5.47 2.49 28.61
C ALA A 64 6.65 3.09 29.42
N GLY A 65 7.55 3.83 28.77
CA GLY A 65 8.72 4.44 29.40
C GLY A 65 8.60 5.93 29.71
N ILE A 66 7.51 6.58 29.29
CA ILE A 66 7.23 7.99 29.56
C ILE A 66 6.24 8.06 30.71
N GLU A 67 6.57 8.77 31.79
CA GLU A 67 5.67 8.96 32.92
C GLU A 67 4.84 10.24 32.77
N ARG A 68 3.56 10.15 33.15
CA ARG A 68 2.63 11.26 33.34
C ARG A 68 1.87 11.03 34.63
N ASP A 69 1.85 12.03 35.51
CA ASP A 69 1.17 11.96 36.82
C ASP A 69 1.58 10.72 37.65
N GLY A 70 2.85 10.32 37.55
CA GLY A 70 3.43 9.20 38.30
C GLY A 70 3.06 7.80 37.77
N ARG A 71 2.48 7.70 36.57
CA ARG A 71 2.20 6.42 35.89
C ARG A 71 2.71 6.44 34.45
N PRO A 72 2.98 5.28 33.83
CA PRO A 72 3.30 5.23 32.41
C PRO A 72 2.18 5.86 31.57
N LEU A 73 2.55 6.63 30.54
CA LEU A 73 1.63 7.24 29.59
C LEU A 73 0.74 6.21 28.90
N LEU A 74 1.24 4.97 28.75
CA LEU A 74 0.47 3.84 28.23
C LEU A 74 -0.76 3.47 29.09
N GLU A 75 -0.81 3.88 30.35
CA GLU A 75 -1.95 3.65 31.27
C GLU A 75 -2.97 4.80 31.28
N ASP A 76 -2.69 5.89 30.57
CA ASP A 76 -3.61 7.03 30.41
C ASP A 76 -4.73 6.66 29.42
N ALA A 77 -5.98 6.61 29.91
CA ALA A 77 -7.16 6.24 29.11
C ALA A 77 -7.50 7.22 27.96
N VAL A 78 -6.94 8.43 27.96
CA VAL A 78 -7.07 9.37 26.84
C VAL A 78 -6.02 9.07 25.76
N PHE A 79 -4.89 8.46 26.15
CA PHE A 79 -3.81 8.08 25.23
C PHE A 79 -3.98 6.67 24.64
N ALA A 80 -4.42 5.69 25.45
CA ALA A 80 -4.37 4.26 25.15
C ALA A 80 -5.69 3.65 24.64
#